data_AF-A0AAD9WL01-F1
#
_entry.id   AF-A0AAD9WL01-F1
#
_cell.length_a   1.000
_cell.length_b   1.000
_cell.length_c   1.000
_cell.angle_alpha   90.00
_cell.angle_beta   90.00
_cell.angle_gamma   90.00
#
_symmetry.space_group_name_H-M   'P 1'
#
loop_
_entity.id
_entity.type
_entity.pdbx_description
1 polymer ?
#
loop_
_entity_poly.entity_id
_entity_poly.type
_entity_poly.pdbx_seq_one_letter_code
_entity_poly.pdbx_strand_id
1 'polypeptide(L)'
;MQISVSLLLCFLSIFSPIQGFAPSPAPGPEPSFKSAQGFNFPPSPESSADSPAPAPVTVEEGSEKSGGVVPSGPVAEPEDDARSETLNLKWCTVREEFDECQDFVSALDQSDDYTWKCVKRDTAQECLESIRKGEADMINVEAGLAYTAFLNYSMKAIANEVYCGHAQSYDAVAVVNRKACLDNEGLGLMGFKGHKSCNGGYSTATGWNYPINHIKESSIFDLKQMNDREISSGFFADVCAPSEFEGVNVGGMCSGCGNENGSCHLSSLYYSGHSGAFRCLVEEMGDIAFVRGDTALLYSMEGPHNQSWSTKSIRDFMYLCPQGGCREINGYPGSCTFGTVPANVIMASNSIPSTKRLFILQTLTNATRLNDALYAGKNGASYLLSPSTQELVAVKKLTRSYLGKSASISQSIQEVNKTQANPSTQNAESAIASSYSCLHNMAVITFILVLTELILHL
;
A
#
# COMPACT_ATOMS: atom_id res chain seq x y z
N MET A 1 2.20 70.20 18.91
CA MET A 1 2.73 68.85 19.13
C MET A 1 3.64 68.53 17.96
N GLN A 2 4.94 68.77 18.12
CA GLN A 2 5.99 68.48 17.14
C GLN A 2 6.19 66.97 17.06
N ILE A 3 6.17 66.40 15.86
CA ILE A 3 6.64 65.03 15.61
C ILE A 3 7.88 65.15 14.72
N SER A 4 8.92 64.48 15.19
CA SER A 4 10.33 64.66 14.85
C SER A 4 10.71 64.04 13.50
N VAL A 5 11.48 64.80 12.72
CA VAL A 5 12.11 64.45 11.43
C VAL A 5 13.45 63.74 11.69
N SER A 6 13.41 62.57 12.36
CA SER A 6 14.64 61.83 12.74
C SER A 6 14.64 60.33 12.44
N LEU A 7 13.75 59.82 11.60
CA LEU A 7 13.79 58.40 11.18
C LEU A 7 14.05 58.14 9.69
N LEU A 8 14.30 59.19 8.88
CA LEU A 8 14.52 59.05 7.44
C LEU A 8 16.02 59.07 7.02
N LEU A 9 16.96 58.98 7.96
CA LEU A 9 18.42 59.05 7.69
C LEU A 9 19.24 57.90 8.27
N CYS A 10 18.63 56.76 8.60
CA CYS A 10 19.36 55.51 8.90
C CYS A 10 19.33 54.48 7.76
N PHE A 11 18.78 54.84 6.60
CA PHE A 11 19.01 54.12 5.35
C PHE A 11 20.26 54.70 4.69
N LEU A 12 21.41 54.03 4.87
CA LEU A 12 22.67 54.11 4.08
C LEU A 12 23.91 54.01 4.99
N SER A 13 24.10 52.91 5.74
CA SER A 13 25.44 52.53 6.25
C SER A 13 25.47 51.18 6.97
N ILE A 14 25.19 50.06 6.27
CA ILE A 14 25.80 48.75 6.59
C ILE A 14 25.96 47.95 5.29
N PHE A 15 26.91 48.37 4.44
CA PHE A 15 27.51 47.50 3.43
C PHE A 15 28.89 47.10 3.98
N SER A 16 28.98 45.89 4.53
CA SER A 16 30.27 45.24 4.81
C SER A 16 30.56 44.24 3.67
N PRO A 17 31.82 44.13 3.21
CA PRO A 17 32.17 43.32 2.06
C PRO A 17 32.12 41.82 2.41
N ILE A 18 31.57 41.06 1.47
CA ILE A 18 31.58 39.60 1.43
C ILE A 18 33.05 39.15 1.42
N GLN A 19 33.54 38.59 2.53
CA GLN A 19 34.76 37.79 2.53
C GLN A 19 34.42 36.43 1.92
N GLY A 20 35.10 36.11 0.82
CA GLY A 20 34.98 34.83 0.13
C GLY A 20 35.31 33.67 1.06
N PHE A 21 34.40 32.70 1.14
CA PHE A 21 34.68 31.40 1.71
C PHE A 21 35.71 30.70 0.80
N ALA A 22 36.91 30.50 1.33
CA ALA A 22 37.89 29.59 0.75
C ALA A 22 37.28 28.18 0.69
N PRO A 23 37.50 27.42 -0.40
CA PRO A 23 36.99 26.05 -0.52
C PRO A 23 37.60 25.17 0.58
N SER A 24 36.75 24.41 1.27
CA SER A 24 37.19 23.39 2.23
C SER A 24 38.16 22.40 1.57
N PRO A 25 39.25 22.02 2.25
CA PRO A 25 40.16 21.00 1.73
C PRO A 25 39.42 19.66 1.60
N ALA A 26 39.70 18.95 0.51
CA ALA A 26 39.13 17.64 0.22
C ALA A 26 39.45 16.64 1.36
N PRO A 27 38.48 15.80 1.79
CA PRO A 27 38.76 14.75 2.75
C PRO A 27 39.77 13.76 2.16
N GLY A 28 40.88 13.57 2.86
CA GLY A 28 41.92 12.60 2.52
C GLY A 28 41.40 11.16 2.65
N PRO A 29 42.10 10.19 2.02
CA PRO A 29 41.68 8.79 2.03
C PRO A 29 41.81 8.22 3.44
N GLU A 30 40.69 7.79 4.04
CA GLU A 30 40.73 7.04 5.28
C GLU A 30 41.31 5.61 5.06
N PRO A 31 42.05 5.11 6.04
CA PRO A 31 42.84 3.89 5.90
C PRO A 31 41.98 2.62 5.91
N SER A 32 42.39 1.71 5.02
CA SER A 32 42.06 0.28 4.98
C SER A 32 41.68 -0.33 6.34
N PHE A 33 40.41 -0.71 6.50
CA PHE A 33 39.99 -1.56 7.60
C PHE A 33 40.59 -2.95 7.45
N LYS A 34 41.45 -3.30 8.41
CA LYS A 34 41.97 -4.66 8.62
C LYS A 34 40.81 -5.59 8.96
N SER A 35 40.79 -6.73 8.27
CA SER A 35 39.95 -7.89 8.55
C SER A 35 40.14 -8.33 10.01
N ALA A 36 39.07 -8.24 10.81
CA ALA A 36 38.96 -8.91 12.09
C ALA A 36 38.16 -10.20 11.88
N GLN A 37 38.87 -11.31 12.05
CA GLN A 37 38.33 -12.66 12.12
C GLN A 37 37.48 -12.82 13.39
N GLY A 38 36.43 -13.65 13.29
CA GLY A 38 35.93 -14.41 14.43
C GLY A 38 34.50 -14.12 14.87
N PHE A 39 33.51 -14.58 14.11
CA PHE A 39 32.25 -15.06 14.69
C PHE A 39 31.84 -16.36 13.97
N ASN A 40 31.84 -17.45 14.73
CA ASN A 40 31.44 -18.79 14.31
C ASN A 40 29.94 -18.84 14.00
N PHE A 41 29.58 -19.22 12.77
CA PHE A 41 28.25 -19.70 12.43
C PHE A 41 28.18 -21.23 12.64
N PRO A 42 27.10 -21.78 13.22
CA PRO A 42 26.86 -23.22 13.27
C PRO A 42 26.55 -23.76 11.86
N PRO A 43 26.91 -25.04 11.55
CA PRO A 43 26.84 -25.57 10.21
C PRO A 43 25.41 -25.87 9.75
N SER A 44 25.14 -25.60 8.47
CA SER A 44 23.96 -26.06 7.75
C SER A 44 23.99 -27.58 7.57
N PRO A 45 22.86 -28.31 7.64
CA PRO A 45 22.82 -29.70 7.23
C PRO A 45 22.76 -29.81 5.70
N GLU A 46 23.67 -30.61 5.16
CA GLU A 46 23.71 -31.05 3.77
C GLU A 46 22.53 -31.94 3.38
N SER A 47 22.30 -31.90 2.07
CA SER A 47 21.41 -32.67 1.23
C SER A 47 21.41 -34.18 1.44
N SER A 48 20.22 -34.78 1.40
CA SER A 48 20.02 -36.14 0.88
C SER A 48 19.00 -36.11 -0.25
N ALA A 49 19.47 -36.43 -1.46
CA ALA A 49 18.66 -36.86 -2.57
C ALA A 49 18.48 -38.38 -2.46
N ASP A 50 17.24 -38.86 -2.58
CA ASP A 50 16.89 -40.05 -3.37
C ASP A 50 15.41 -40.39 -3.15
N SER A 51 14.58 -40.20 -4.19
CA SER A 51 13.69 -41.25 -4.69
C SER A 51 12.97 -40.80 -5.98
N PRO A 52 12.75 -41.71 -6.95
CA PRO A 52 12.43 -41.36 -8.34
C PRO A 52 10.92 -41.23 -8.59
N ALA A 53 10.59 -40.41 -9.58
CA ALA A 53 9.25 -40.29 -10.16
C ALA A 53 8.80 -41.59 -10.86
N PRO A 54 7.51 -41.96 -10.83
CA PRO A 54 6.99 -43.06 -11.63
C PRO A 54 6.75 -42.62 -13.08
N ALA A 55 7.33 -43.37 -14.00
CA ALA A 55 7.08 -43.32 -15.44
C ALA A 55 5.97 -44.35 -15.84
N PRO A 56 5.45 -44.30 -17.07
CA PRO A 56 4.05 -44.57 -17.40
C PRO A 56 3.70 -46.05 -17.61
N VAL A 57 2.41 -46.35 -17.43
CA VAL A 57 1.80 -47.66 -17.72
C VAL A 57 1.73 -47.88 -19.23
N THR A 58 2.45 -48.89 -19.71
CA THR A 58 2.35 -49.47 -21.05
C THR A 58 1.13 -50.39 -21.16
N VAL A 59 0.50 -50.31 -22.33
CA VAL A 59 -0.67 -51.06 -22.79
C VAL A 59 -0.28 -52.50 -23.15
N GLU A 60 -1.08 -53.49 -22.75
CA GLU A 60 -0.98 -54.87 -23.25
C GLU A 60 -1.87 -55.09 -24.49
N GLU A 61 -1.31 -55.75 -25.50
CA GLU A 61 -1.99 -56.31 -26.66
C GLU A 61 -2.70 -57.64 -26.31
N GLY A 62 -3.91 -57.81 -26.83
CA GLY A 62 -4.67 -59.07 -26.81
C GLY A 62 -5.49 -59.22 -28.10
N SER A 63 -5.34 -60.37 -28.74
CA SER A 63 -5.63 -60.69 -30.15
C SER A 63 -7.10 -61.02 -30.52
N GLU A 64 -7.44 -60.72 -31.80
CA GLU A 64 -8.34 -61.40 -32.75
C GLU A 64 -9.85 -61.67 -32.46
N LYS A 65 -10.79 -61.25 -33.33
CA LYS A 65 -11.16 -61.90 -34.63
C LYS A 65 -12.36 -61.26 -35.38
N SER A 66 -12.25 -61.28 -36.71
CA SER A 66 -13.30 -61.52 -37.74
C SER A 66 -14.31 -60.43 -38.16
N GLY A 67 -14.14 -59.94 -39.40
CA GLY A 67 -15.19 -60.06 -40.44
C GLY A 67 -15.66 -58.78 -41.14
N GLY A 68 -15.47 -58.71 -42.48
CA GLY A 68 -16.25 -57.83 -43.37
C GLY A 68 -15.44 -57.08 -44.43
N VAL A 69 -15.73 -57.31 -45.71
CA VAL A 69 -15.05 -56.73 -46.90
C VAL A 69 -16.00 -55.74 -47.61
N VAL A 70 -15.42 -54.74 -48.31
CA VAL A 70 -15.92 -53.94 -49.49
C VAL A 70 -16.62 -52.59 -49.18
N PRO A 71 -16.47 -51.49 -49.98
CA PRO A 71 -15.34 -50.97 -50.77
C PRO A 71 -15.01 -49.47 -50.49
N SER A 72 -13.86 -49.06 -51.02
CA SER A 72 -13.26 -47.72 -51.02
C SER A 72 -14.12 -46.61 -51.66
N GLY A 73 -14.23 -45.47 -50.97
CA GLY A 73 -14.61 -44.16 -51.53
C GLY A 73 -13.44 -43.17 -51.40
N PRO A 74 -13.40 -42.09 -52.19
CA PRO A 74 -12.22 -41.22 -52.29
C PRO A 74 -11.98 -40.44 -50.99
N VAL A 75 -10.75 -40.48 -50.53
CA VAL A 75 -10.23 -39.69 -49.40
C VAL A 75 -10.29 -38.21 -49.79
N ALA A 76 -11.15 -37.46 -49.12
CA ALA A 76 -11.01 -36.01 -49.03
C ALA A 76 -9.87 -35.73 -48.04
N GLU A 77 -8.90 -34.92 -48.47
CA GLU A 77 -7.85 -34.40 -47.60
C GLU A 77 -8.50 -33.60 -46.46
N PRO A 78 -8.13 -33.81 -45.18
CA PRO A 78 -8.52 -32.89 -44.12
C PRO A 78 -7.72 -31.60 -44.30
N GLU A 79 -8.42 -30.50 -44.55
CA GLU A 79 -7.87 -29.16 -44.32
C GLU A 79 -7.57 -29.05 -42.81
N ASP A 80 -6.29 -29.19 -42.47
CA ASP A 80 -5.74 -28.81 -41.16
C ASP A 80 -5.79 -27.28 -41.05
N ASP A 81 -6.98 -26.73 -40.81
CA ASP A 81 -7.15 -25.35 -40.37
C ASP A 81 -6.87 -25.31 -38.86
N ALA A 82 -5.62 -25.58 -38.50
CA ALA A 82 -5.08 -25.33 -37.17
C ALA A 82 -4.94 -23.81 -37.00
N ARG A 83 -6.08 -23.13 -36.85
CA ARG A 83 -6.14 -21.73 -36.45
C ARG A 83 -5.49 -21.63 -35.07
N SER A 84 -4.25 -21.16 -35.04
CA SER A 84 -3.56 -20.77 -33.81
C SER A 84 -4.47 -19.83 -33.03
N GLU A 85 -5.07 -20.30 -31.94
CA GLU A 85 -5.90 -19.45 -31.09
C GLU A 85 -4.99 -18.45 -30.38
N THR A 86 -5.02 -17.19 -30.82
CA THR A 86 -4.31 -16.09 -30.17
C THR A 86 -4.69 -16.02 -28.69
N LEU A 87 -3.72 -16.14 -27.79
CA LEU A 87 -3.94 -16.16 -26.35
C LEU A 87 -4.17 -14.74 -25.82
N ASN A 88 -5.22 -14.55 -25.02
CA ASN A 88 -5.51 -13.24 -24.44
C ASN A 88 -4.66 -12.97 -23.18
N LEU A 89 -4.04 -11.79 -23.11
CA LEU A 89 -3.41 -11.21 -21.92
C LEU A 89 -4.31 -10.15 -21.32
N LYS A 90 -4.90 -10.44 -20.17
CA LYS A 90 -5.98 -9.63 -19.60
C LYS A 90 -5.49 -8.82 -18.41
N TRP A 91 -5.29 -7.52 -18.60
CA TRP A 91 -4.98 -6.57 -17.53
C TRP A 91 -6.28 -6.14 -16.83
N CYS A 92 -6.40 -6.39 -15.54
CA CYS A 92 -7.56 -5.94 -14.76
C CYS A 92 -7.38 -4.53 -14.23
N THR A 93 -8.40 -3.70 -14.40
CA THR A 93 -8.39 -2.27 -14.11
C THR A 93 -9.59 -1.87 -13.27
N VAL A 94 -9.37 -0.92 -12.37
CA VAL A 94 -10.39 -0.39 -11.47
C VAL A 94 -10.97 0.91 -12.03
N ARG A 95 -12.29 0.96 -12.21
CA ARG A 95 -13.06 2.18 -12.55
C ARG A 95 -12.52 2.95 -13.75
N GLU A 96 -11.86 4.09 -13.50
CA GLU A 96 -11.36 5.05 -14.52
C GLU A 96 -10.05 4.57 -15.17
N GLU A 97 -9.34 3.62 -14.55
CA GLU A 97 -8.12 3.00 -15.11
C GLU A 97 -8.37 2.26 -16.43
N PHE A 98 -9.62 1.89 -16.74
CA PHE A 98 -9.94 1.07 -17.90
C PHE A 98 -9.67 1.76 -19.23
N ASP A 99 -9.99 3.06 -19.35
CA ASP A 99 -9.79 3.79 -20.59
C ASP A 99 -8.30 3.99 -20.86
N GLU A 100 -7.53 4.32 -19.82
CA GLU A 100 -6.08 4.42 -19.91
C GLU A 100 -5.42 3.07 -20.21
N CYS A 101 -5.94 1.97 -19.66
CA CYS A 101 -5.44 0.65 -20.03
C CYS A 101 -5.62 0.36 -21.51
N GLN A 102 -6.74 0.75 -22.11
CA GLN A 102 -6.94 0.55 -23.54
C GLN A 102 -5.89 1.31 -24.36
N ASP A 103 -5.64 2.57 -24.00
CA ASP A 103 -4.61 3.39 -24.64
C ASP A 103 -3.22 2.77 -24.42
N PHE A 104 -2.89 2.38 -23.19
CA PHE A 104 -1.61 1.78 -22.81
C PHE A 104 -1.33 0.47 -23.57
N VAL A 105 -2.28 -0.48 -23.54
CA VAL A 105 -2.07 -1.79 -24.19
C VAL A 105 -2.10 -1.71 -25.71
N SER A 106 -2.72 -0.68 -26.29
CA SER A 106 -2.69 -0.45 -27.74
C SER A 106 -1.30 -0.02 -28.24
N ALA A 107 -0.51 0.60 -27.38
CA ALA A 107 0.86 1.04 -27.67
C ALA A 107 1.92 -0.06 -27.40
N LEU A 108 1.55 -1.17 -26.75
CA LEU A 108 2.44 -2.30 -26.54
C LEU A 108 2.66 -3.11 -27.81
N ASP A 109 3.81 -3.80 -27.88
CA ASP A 109 4.11 -4.73 -28.97
C ASP A 109 3.02 -5.81 -29.05
N GLN A 110 2.36 -5.87 -30.21
CA GLN A 110 1.39 -6.91 -30.52
C GLN A 110 2.12 -8.13 -31.05
N SER A 111 1.65 -9.32 -30.69
CA SER A 111 2.18 -10.59 -31.17
C SER A 111 1.06 -11.38 -31.84
N ASP A 112 1.41 -12.14 -32.87
CA ASP A 112 0.47 -13.08 -33.50
C ASP A 112 -0.01 -14.15 -32.50
N ASP A 113 0.77 -14.42 -31.44
CA ASP A 113 0.45 -15.41 -30.42
C ASP A 113 -0.33 -14.83 -29.23
N TYR A 114 -0.22 -13.52 -28.99
CA TYR A 114 -0.77 -12.87 -27.79
C TYR A 114 -1.44 -11.52 -28.07
N THR A 115 -2.67 -11.38 -27.58
CA THR A 115 -3.47 -10.15 -27.69
C THR A 115 -3.74 -9.55 -26.32
N TRP A 116 -3.38 -8.29 -26.12
CA TRP A 116 -3.67 -7.56 -24.89
C TRP A 116 -5.15 -7.14 -24.80
N LYS A 117 -5.74 -7.27 -23.62
CA LYS A 117 -7.11 -6.87 -23.31
C LYS A 117 -7.18 -6.25 -21.92
N CYS A 118 -8.07 -5.28 -21.75
CA CYS A 118 -8.39 -4.70 -20.46
C CYS A 118 -9.69 -5.30 -19.91
N VAL A 119 -9.75 -5.53 -18.60
CA VAL A 119 -10.94 -6.02 -17.89
C VAL A 119 -11.33 -4.99 -16.84
N LYS A 120 -12.48 -4.34 -17.04
CA LYS A 120 -13.02 -3.35 -16.09
C LYS A 120 -13.69 -4.04 -14.90
N ARG A 121 -13.38 -3.57 -13.69
CA ARG A 121 -14.06 -3.87 -12.42
C ARG A 121 -14.23 -2.59 -11.61
N ASP A 122 -15.09 -2.63 -10.60
CA ASP A 122 -15.37 -1.45 -9.77
C ASP A 122 -14.38 -1.30 -8.61
N THR A 123 -13.80 -2.42 -8.17
CA THR A 123 -12.87 -2.46 -7.03
C THR A 123 -11.63 -3.34 -7.32
N ALA A 124 -10.53 -3.08 -6.60
CA ALA A 124 -9.36 -3.97 -6.69
C ALA A 124 -9.69 -5.40 -6.23
N GLN A 125 -10.57 -5.56 -5.23
CA GLN A 125 -11.04 -6.88 -4.80
C GLN A 125 -11.67 -7.68 -5.94
N GLU A 126 -12.59 -7.09 -6.68
CA GLU A 126 -13.20 -7.75 -7.82
C GLU A 126 -12.15 -8.15 -8.86
N CYS A 127 -11.13 -7.32 -9.08
CA CYS A 127 -10.02 -7.68 -9.94
C CYS A 127 -9.22 -8.89 -9.41
N LEU A 128 -8.89 -8.91 -8.12
CA LEU A 128 -8.22 -10.04 -7.48
C LEU A 128 -9.07 -11.32 -7.59
N GLU A 129 -10.39 -11.22 -7.42
CA GLU A 129 -11.33 -12.32 -7.62
C GLU A 129 -11.40 -12.80 -9.06
N SER A 130 -11.45 -11.88 -10.03
CA SER A 130 -11.43 -12.21 -11.45
C SER A 130 -10.13 -12.89 -11.86
N ILE A 131 -8.99 -12.48 -11.32
CA ILE A 131 -7.71 -13.16 -11.57
C ILE A 131 -7.72 -14.57 -10.97
N ARG A 132 -8.24 -14.73 -9.74
CA ARG A 132 -8.41 -16.05 -9.11
C ARG A 132 -9.33 -16.97 -9.93
N LYS A 133 -10.36 -16.42 -10.59
CA LYS A 133 -11.30 -17.15 -11.47
C LYS A 133 -10.75 -17.40 -12.89
N GLY A 134 -9.59 -16.85 -13.24
CA GLY A 134 -9.03 -16.93 -14.60
C GLY A 134 -9.70 -16.00 -15.62
N GLU A 135 -10.52 -15.06 -15.14
CA GLU A 135 -11.18 -14.04 -15.96
C GLU A 135 -10.23 -12.90 -16.34
N ALA A 136 -9.19 -12.67 -15.54
CA ALA A 136 -8.10 -11.73 -15.78
C ALA A 136 -6.75 -12.38 -15.42
N ASP A 137 -5.64 -11.75 -15.80
CA ASP A 137 -4.30 -12.32 -15.60
C ASP A 137 -3.46 -11.58 -14.57
N MET A 138 -3.63 -10.25 -14.50
CA MET A 138 -2.80 -9.39 -13.66
C MET A 138 -3.47 -8.07 -13.32
N ILE A 139 -2.92 -7.39 -12.32
CA ILE A 139 -3.32 -6.06 -11.83
C ILE A 139 -2.08 -5.34 -11.27
N ASN A 140 -2.01 -4.02 -11.42
CA ASN A 140 -1.02 -3.19 -10.72
C ASN A 140 -1.58 -2.69 -9.40
N VAL A 141 -0.84 -2.85 -8.30
CA VAL A 141 -1.33 -2.48 -6.95
C VAL A 141 -0.20 -1.95 -6.06
N GLU A 142 -0.57 -1.11 -5.09
CA GLU A 142 0.35 -0.67 -4.02
C GLU A 142 0.72 -1.84 -3.09
N ALA A 143 1.90 -1.76 -2.45
CA ALA A 143 2.47 -2.75 -1.55
C ALA A 143 1.50 -3.32 -0.47
N GLY A 144 0.58 -2.51 0.05
CA GLY A 144 -0.42 -2.95 1.04
C GLY A 144 -1.42 -3.94 0.44
N LEU A 145 -2.02 -3.57 -0.71
CA LEU A 145 -2.95 -4.43 -1.43
C LEU A 145 -2.22 -5.63 -2.08
N ALA A 146 -0.97 -5.45 -2.51
CA ALA A 146 -0.12 -6.54 -3.00
C ALA A 146 0.12 -7.62 -1.93
N TYR A 147 0.25 -7.24 -0.65
CA TYR A 147 0.33 -8.20 0.45
C TYR A 147 -0.97 -9.00 0.60
N THR A 148 -2.13 -8.33 0.48
CA THR A 148 -3.44 -8.99 0.47
C THR A 148 -3.60 -9.94 -0.72
N ALA A 149 -3.20 -9.52 -1.93
CA ALA A 149 -3.19 -10.36 -3.13
C ALA A 149 -2.30 -11.61 -2.95
N PHE A 150 -1.12 -11.43 -2.37
CA PHE A 150 -0.19 -12.51 -2.07
C PHE A 150 -0.79 -13.54 -1.09
N LEU A 151 -1.33 -13.08 0.04
CA LEU A 151 -1.83 -13.97 1.09
C LEU A 151 -3.19 -14.60 0.77
N ASN A 152 -4.14 -13.81 0.30
CA ASN A 152 -5.55 -14.22 0.22
C ASN A 152 -5.95 -14.73 -1.16
N TYR A 153 -5.18 -14.40 -2.21
CA TYR A 153 -5.49 -14.71 -3.60
C TYR A 153 -4.41 -15.56 -4.29
N SER A 154 -3.37 -15.99 -3.56
CA SER A 154 -2.28 -16.82 -4.10
C SER A 154 -1.63 -16.20 -5.34
N MET A 155 -1.25 -14.92 -5.25
CA MET A 155 -0.62 -14.18 -6.33
C MET A 155 0.87 -13.92 -6.10
N LYS A 156 1.61 -13.64 -7.17
CA LYS A 156 3.03 -13.27 -7.14
C LYS A 156 3.29 -11.94 -7.83
N ALA A 157 4.22 -11.19 -7.28
CA ALA A 157 4.81 -10.03 -7.93
C ALA A 157 5.63 -10.48 -9.15
N ILE A 158 5.37 -9.92 -10.32
CA ILE A 158 6.09 -10.25 -11.55
C ILE A 158 6.93 -9.08 -12.07
N ALA A 159 6.43 -7.85 -11.99
CA ALA A 159 7.13 -6.64 -12.39
C ALA A 159 6.74 -5.47 -11.48
N ASN A 160 7.60 -4.47 -11.33
CA ASN A 160 7.33 -3.28 -10.52
C ASN A 160 7.64 -2.00 -11.29
N GLU A 161 6.97 -0.93 -10.90
CA GLU A 161 7.27 0.43 -11.33
C GLU A 161 8.65 0.86 -10.83
N VAL A 162 9.29 1.74 -11.60
CA VAL A 162 10.50 2.45 -11.22
C VAL A 162 10.27 3.93 -11.46
N TYR A 163 10.67 4.73 -10.48
CA TYR A 163 10.48 6.17 -10.44
C TYR A 163 11.78 6.91 -10.75
N CYS A 164 11.69 8.24 -10.76
CA CYS A 164 12.82 9.15 -10.93
C CYS A 164 14.08 8.69 -10.19
N GLY A 165 15.22 8.71 -10.89
CA GLY A 165 16.50 8.27 -10.33
C GLY A 165 16.66 6.76 -10.21
N HIS A 166 15.88 5.98 -10.98
CA HIS A 166 15.85 4.51 -10.95
C HIS A 166 15.39 3.94 -9.59
N ALA A 167 14.54 4.69 -8.88
CA ALA A 167 14.05 4.31 -7.57
C ALA A 167 12.92 3.27 -7.67
N GLN A 168 13.11 2.09 -7.07
CA GLN A 168 12.08 1.03 -7.01
C GLN A 168 11.26 1.08 -5.71
N SER A 169 11.20 2.27 -5.11
CA SER A 169 10.54 2.55 -3.84
C SER A 169 10.31 4.05 -3.68
N TYR A 170 9.43 4.44 -2.78
CA TYR A 170 9.18 5.83 -2.42
C TYR A 170 8.99 5.99 -0.91
N ASP A 171 9.04 7.24 -0.43
CA ASP A 171 8.85 7.57 0.97
C ASP A 171 7.36 7.82 1.29
N ALA A 172 6.87 7.18 2.34
CA ALA A 172 5.56 7.45 2.92
C ALA A 172 5.65 8.64 3.90
N VAL A 173 4.91 9.72 3.62
CA VAL A 173 4.94 10.96 4.40
C VAL A 173 3.55 11.34 4.88
N ALA A 174 3.50 12.23 5.87
CA ALA A 174 2.32 12.99 6.21
C ALA A 174 2.48 14.43 5.73
N VAL A 175 1.45 14.99 5.10
CA VAL A 175 1.39 16.37 4.65
C VAL A 175 0.32 17.09 5.46
N VAL A 176 0.63 18.30 5.92
CA VAL A 176 -0.25 19.14 6.73
C VAL A 176 -0.22 20.57 6.20
N ASN A 177 -1.24 21.38 6.54
CA ASN A 177 -1.20 22.81 6.28
C ASN A 177 -0.04 23.45 7.06
N ARG A 178 0.76 24.31 6.42
CA ARG A 178 1.93 24.99 7.02
C ARG A 178 1.59 25.66 8.34
N LYS A 179 0.40 26.24 8.45
CA LYS A 179 -0.09 26.89 9.68
C LYS A 179 0.01 25.98 10.91
N ALA A 180 -0.32 24.69 10.78
CA ALA A 180 -0.23 23.74 11.89
C ALA A 180 1.19 23.63 12.47
N CYS A 181 2.22 23.78 11.62
CA CYS A 181 3.62 23.70 12.01
C CYS A 181 4.16 25.00 12.61
N LEU A 182 3.59 26.16 12.26
CA LEU A 182 4.02 27.45 12.78
C LEU A 182 3.62 27.63 14.24
N ASP A 183 2.49 27.03 14.64
CA ASP A 183 1.95 27.16 15.98
C ASP A 183 2.67 26.26 17.00
N ASN A 184 3.41 25.23 16.54
CA ASN A 184 4.14 24.28 17.40
C ASN A 184 5.32 23.61 16.67
N GLU A 185 6.55 24.07 16.93
CA GLU A 185 7.79 23.52 16.32
C GLU A 185 8.07 22.05 16.69
N GLY A 186 7.47 21.53 17.76
CA GLY A 186 7.58 20.13 18.19
C GLY A 186 6.42 19.24 17.73
N LEU A 187 5.52 19.75 16.88
CA LEU A 187 4.33 19.01 16.44
C LEU A 187 4.75 17.73 15.70
N GLY A 188 4.34 16.57 16.23
CA GLY A 188 4.46 15.28 15.56
C GLY A 188 3.08 14.67 15.32
N LEU A 189 3.03 13.43 14.79
CA LEU A 189 1.76 12.78 14.49
C LEU A 189 0.82 12.70 15.71
N MET A 190 1.36 12.46 16.90
CA MET A 190 0.54 12.39 18.14
C MET A 190 -0.21 13.69 18.46
N GLY A 191 0.23 14.84 17.94
CA GLY A 191 -0.49 16.11 18.07
C GLY A 191 -1.76 16.20 17.21
N PHE A 192 -1.97 15.28 16.27
CA PHE A 192 -3.16 15.18 15.44
C PHE A 192 -4.24 14.26 16.04
N LYS A 193 -4.09 13.83 17.31
CA LYS A 193 -5.18 13.15 18.00
C LYS A 193 -6.41 14.07 18.05
N GLY A 194 -7.58 13.52 17.71
CA GLY A 194 -8.84 14.25 17.60
C GLY A 194 -8.98 15.14 16.36
N HIS A 195 -8.03 15.10 15.42
CA HIS A 195 -8.12 15.80 14.13
C HIS A 195 -8.71 14.89 13.05
N LYS A 196 -8.94 15.44 11.86
CA LYS A 196 -9.48 14.73 10.71
C LYS A 196 -8.37 14.23 9.79
N SER A 197 -8.45 12.98 9.31
CA SER A 197 -7.42 12.37 8.47
C SER A 197 -7.88 12.08 7.04
N CYS A 198 -6.99 12.34 6.08
CA CYS A 198 -7.13 12.01 4.67
C CYS A 198 -6.18 10.85 4.31
N ASN A 199 -6.74 9.71 3.94
CA ASN A 199 -6.01 8.47 3.70
C ASN A 199 -6.31 8.01 2.27
N GLY A 200 -5.28 7.72 1.49
CA GLY A 200 -5.43 7.32 0.07
C GLY A 200 -6.13 5.98 -0.14
N GLY A 201 -6.33 5.21 0.92
CA GLY A 201 -7.23 4.07 0.90
C GLY A 201 -7.01 3.13 2.07
N TYR A 202 -8.07 2.46 2.51
CA TYR A 202 -7.99 1.44 3.54
C TYR A 202 -7.10 0.26 3.07
N SER A 203 -6.30 -0.29 3.99
CA SER A 203 -5.32 -1.36 3.72
C SER A 203 -4.18 -1.03 2.73
N THR A 204 -4.07 0.22 2.26
CA THR A 204 -2.90 0.67 1.51
C THR A 204 -1.66 0.76 2.40
N ALA A 205 -0.45 0.70 1.83
CA ALA A 205 0.75 0.79 2.66
C ALA A 205 0.91 2.20 3.23
N THR A 206 0.89 3.19 2.34
CA THR A 206 1.17 4.60 2.64
C THR A 206 0.03 5.26 3.38
N GLY A 207 -1.19 5.10 2.87
CA GLY A 207 -2.37 5.77 3.37
C GLY A 207 -2.92 5.17 4.65
N TRP A 208 -2.56 3.92 4.99
CA TRP A 208 -3.15 3.21 6.12
C TRP A 208 -2.12 2.49 7.00
N ASN A 209 -1.39 1.54 6.42
CA ASN A 209 -0.61 0.60 7.24
C ASN A 209 0.54 1.28 7.99
N TYR A 210 1.29 2.16 7.34
CA TYR A 210 2.40 2.88 7.97
C TYR A 210 1.94 3.85 9.07
N PRO A 211 0.93 4.72 8.83
CA PRO A 211 0.37 5.60 9.86
C PRO A 211 -0.18 4.83 11.07
N ILE A 212 -1.00 3.79 10.85
CA ILE A 212 -1.58 2.99 11.93
C ILE A 212 -0.49 2.27 12.72
N ASN A 213 0.51 1.71 12.05
CA ASN A 213 1.65 1.09 12.73
C ASN A 213 2.40 2.09 13.60
N HIS A 214 2.61 3.31 13.12
CA HIS A 214 3.28 4.36 13.90
C HIS A 214 2.46 4.77 15.15
N ILE A 215 1.15 4.95 15.02
CA ILE A 215 0.26 5.24 16.15
C ILE A 215 0.30 4.10 17.18
N LYS A 216 0.25 2.86 16.70
CA LYS A 216 0.32 1.65 17.53
C LYS A 216 1.66 1.53 18.28
N GLU A 217 2.78 1.82 17.62
CA GLU A 217 4.12 1.77 18.23
C GLU A 217 4.37 2.91 19.22
N SER A 218 3.77 4.08 18.96
CA SER A 218 3.96 5.29 19.79
C SER A 218 3.02 5.36 21.00
N SER A 219 2.02 4.47 21.08
CA SER A 219 1.04 4.46 22.16
C SER A 219 1.42 3.50 23.29
N ILE A 220 1.18 3.95 24.52
CA ILE A 220 1.51 3.21 25.75
C ILE A 220 0.41 2.15 25.97
N PHE A 221 0.71 0.92 25.55
CA PHE A 221 0.06 -0.38 25.83
C PHE A 221 -1.40 -0.65 25.38
N ASP A 222 -2.35 0.28 25.43
CA ASP A 222 -3.79 -0.05 25.24
C ASP A 222 -4.22 -0.27 23.78
N LEU A 223 -3.46 0.21 22.79
CA LEU A 223 -3.82 0.07 21.36
C LEU A 223 -3.35 -1.26 20.73
N LYS A 224 -2.55 -2.07 21.44
CA LYS A 224 -1.93 -3.27 20.83
C LYS A 224 -2.93 -4.39 20.51
N GLN A 225 -4.07 -4.42 21.22
CA GLN A 225 -5.13 -5.41 21.02
C GLN A 225 -6.29 -4.89 20.15
N MET A 226 -6.29 -3.59 19.84
CA MET A 226 -7.30 -2.97 18.99
C MET A 226 -7.02 -3.27 17.53
N ASN A 227 -8.08 -3.54 16.77
CA ASN A 227 -7.95 -3.65 15.31
C ASN A 227 -7.57 -2.28 14.71
N ASP A 228 -7.07 -2.28 13.48
CA ASP A 228 -6.62 -1.06 12.82
C ASP A 228 -7.68 0.05 12.71
N ARG A 229 -8.95 -0.33 12.50
CA ARG A 229 -10.07 0.63 12.47
C ARG A 229 -10.33 1.25 13.83
N GLU A 230 -10.30 0.46 14.90
CA GLU A 230 -10.43 0.96 16.28
C GLU A 230 -9.30 1.91 16.64
N ILE A 231 -8.07 1.59 16.26
CA ILE A 231 -6.91 2.47 16.43
C ILE A 231 -7.16 3.80 15.70
N SER A 232 -7.61 3.74 14.45
CA SER A 232 -7.86 4.93 13.64
C SER A 232 -8.99 5.79 14.20
N SER A 233 -10.17 5.22 14.42
CA SER A 233 -11.35 5.94 14.98
C SER A 233 -11.14 6.42 16.41
N GLY A 234 -10.30 5.75 17.19
CA GLY A 234 -9.95 6.20 18.55
C GLY A 234 -8.91 7.31 18.56
N PHE A 235 -8.17 7.47 17.45
CA PHE A 235 -7.13 8.48 17.31
C PHE A 235 -7.62 9.74 16.59
N PHE A 236 -8.30 9.60 15.44
CA PHE A 236 -8.83 10.70 14.64
C PHE A 236 -10.32 10.93 14.95
N ALA A 237 -10.76 12.19 14.87
CA ALA A 237 -12.18 12.52 15.02
C ALA A 237 -12.99 12.06 13.80
N ASP A 238 -12.44 12.26 12.60
CA ASP A 238 -13.00 11.77 11.34
C ASP A 238 -11.91 11.15 10.48
N VAL A 239 -12.29 10.11 9.74
CA VAL A 239 -11.39 9.38 8.85
C VAL A 239 -11.99 9.39 7.45
N CYS A 240 -11.20 9.82 6.46
CA CYS A 240 -11.48 9.54 5.06
C CYS A 240 -10.50 8.51 4.55
N ALA A 241 -10.95 7.28 4.36
CA ALA A 241 -10.17 6.14 3.87
C ALA A 241 -11.05 5.26 2.96
N PRO A 242 -11.24 5.63 1.69
CA PRO A 242 -11.96 4.80 0.72
C PRO A 242 -11.37 3.39 0.63
N SER A 243 -12.20 2.37 0.39
CA SER A 243 -11.76 0.97 0.32
C SER A 243 -11.88 0.42 -1.10
N GLU A 244 -10.84 -0.29 -1.55
CA GLU A 244 -10.86 -1.08 -2.79
C GLU A 244 -11.35 -2.52 -2.57
N PHE A 245 -11.90 -2.82 -1.38
CA PHE A 245 -12.52 -4.09 -1.03
C PHE A 245 -14.00 -3.90 -0.69
N GLU A 246 -14.87 -4.68 -1.34
CA GLU A 246 -16.31 -4.71 -1.14
C GLU A 246 -16.67 -5.21 0.28
N GLY A 247 -17.55 -4.46 0.94
CA GLY A 247 -17.87 -4.60 2.36
C GLY A 247 -18.00 -3.24 3.05
N VAL A 248 -18.48 -2.23 2.30
CA VAL A 248 -18.41 -0.78 2.51
C VAL A 248 -19.30 -0.26 3.66
N ASN A 249 -19.42 -1.06 4.71
CA ASN A 249 -19.56 -0.59 6.09
C ASN A 249 -18.21 -0.81 6.80
N VAL A 250 -17.13 -0.28 6.22
CA VAL A 250 -15.86 -0.13 6.95
C VAL A 250 -16.11 0.93 8.01
N GLY A 251 -16.73 0.53 9.13
CA GLY A 251 -17.44 1.39 10.07
C GLY A 251 -16.71 2.69 10.40
N GLY A 252 -17.26 3.82 9.94
CA GLY A 252 -16.74 5.16 10.23
C GLY A 252 -15.47 5.57 9.45
N MET A 253 -14.89 4.69 8.63
CA MET A 253 -13.64 5.00 7.89
C MET A 253 -13.82 6.01 6.75
N CYS A 254 -15.06 6.38 6.43
CA CYS A 254 -15.36 7.41 5.44
C CYS A 254 -16.18 8.57 6.02
N SER A 255 -16.22 8.74 7.35
CA SER A 255 -16.89 9.90 7.98
C SER A 255 -16.29 11.23 7.53
N GLY A 256 -14.98 11.25 7.27
CA GLY A 256 -14.25 12.42 6.77
C GLY A 256 -14.33 12.64 5.27
N CYS A 257 -14.92 11.72 4.49
CA CYS A 257 -14.99 11.83 3.03
C CYS A 257 -16.17 12.69 2.53
N GLY A 258 -16.70 13.57 3.38
CA GLY A 258 -17.90 14.37 3.08
C GLY A 258 -19.21 13.59 3.16
N ASN A 259 -19.24 12.43 3.83
CA ASN A 259 -20.46 11.66 4.07
C ASN A 259 -20.76 11.57 5.58
N GLU A 260 -21.91 12.11 5.99
CA GLU A 260 -22.34 12.16 7.38
C GLU A 260 -22.61 10.77 7.98
N ASN A 261 -22.95 9.77 7.15
CA ASN A 261 -23.26 8.41 7.62
C ASN A 261 -22.02 7.50 7.74
N GLY A 262 -20.82 8.00 7.44
CA GLY A 262 -19.56 7.25 7.57
C GLY A 262 -19.35 6.11 6.56
N SER A 263 -20.29 5.89 5.63
CA SER A 263 -20.17 4.94 4.52
C SER A 263 -19.37 5.56 3.36
N CYS A 264 -18.56 4.77 2.66
CA CYS A 264 -17.85 5.26 1.48
C CYS A 264 -18.81 5.23 0.28
N HIS A 265 -19.33 6.38 -0.11
CA HIS A 265 -20.17 6.52 -1.30
C HIS A 265 -19.28 6.66 -2.56
N LEU A 266 -19.86 6.56 -3.76
CA LEU A 266 -19.17 6.83 -5.03
C LEU A 266 -18.42 8.17 -5.02
N SER A 267 -18.95 9.19 -4.34
CA SER A 267 -18.31 10.50 -4.18
C SER A 267 -17.07 10.45 -3.28
N SER A 268 -16.99 9.52 -2.32
CA SER A 268 -15.79 9.34 -1.49
C SER A 268 -14.60 8.84 -2.32
N LEU A 269 -14.85 8.26 -3.50
CA LEU A 269 -13.82 7.80 -4.41
C LEU A 269 -12.98 8.93 -5.02
N TYR A 270 -13.48 10.18 -5.03
CA TYR A 270 -12.68 11.35 -5.40
C TYR A 270 -11.48 11.58 -4.47
N TYR A 271 -11.53 11.00 -3.26
CA TYR A 271 -10.46 11.05 -2.28
C TYR A 271 -9.64 9.76 -2.20
N SER A 272 -9.81 8.83 -3.16
CA SER A 272 -8.99 7.62 -3.26
C SER A 272 -7.62 7.91 -3.90
N GLY A 273 -6.64 7.07 -3.58
CA GLY A 273 -5.26 7.20 -4.02
C GLY A 273 -4.53 8.38 -3.36
N HIS A 274 -3.25 8.54 -3.71
CA HIS A 274 -2.43 9.62 -3.15
C HIS A 274 -2.94 11.01 -3.56
N SER A 275 -3.35 11.18 -4.82
CA SER A 275 -3.91 12.43 -5.32
C SER A 275 -5.22 12.80 -4.62
N GLY A 276 -6.12 11.83 -4.41
CA GLY A 276 -7.37 12.03 -3.69
C GLY A 276 -7.18 12.35 -2.21
N ALA A 277 -6.24 11.69 -1.53
CA ALA A 277 -5.91 12.03 -0.14
C ALA A 277 -5.33 13.45 -0.03
N PHE A 278 -4.48 13.86 -0.98
CA PHE A 278 -3.99 15.23 -1.02
C PHE A 278 -5.13 16.23 -1.33
N ARG A 279 -6.03 15.91 -2.26
CA ARG A 279 -7.23 16.69 -2.55
C ARG A 279 -8.08 16.92 -1.30
N CYS A 280 -8.31 15.88 -0.49
CA CYS A 280 -9.05 15.97 0.77
C CYS A 280 -8.43 17.00 1.73
N LEU A 281 -7.10 17.12 1.77
CA LEU A 281 -6.41 18.17 2.54
C LEU A 281 -6.53 19.55 1.88
N VAL A 282 -6.43 19.64 0.55
CA VAL A 282 -6.56 20.90 -0.19
C VAL A 282 -7.95 21.52 0.01
N GLU A 283 -9.00 20.70 -0.10
CA GLU A 283 -10.41 21.06 0.09
C GLU A 283 -10.81 21.18 1.57
N GLU A 284 -9.85 21.12 2.51
CA GLU A 284 -10.06 21.32 3.96
C GLU A 284 -11.03 20.33 4.62
N MET A 285 -11.19 19.15 4.02
CA MET A 285 -12.00 18.06 4.58
C MET A 285 -11.25 17.32 5.69
N GLY A 286 -9.92 17.36 5.67
CA GLY A 286 -9.05 16.85 6.72
C GLY A 286 -7.89 17.77 7.06
N ASP A 287 -7.23 17.49 8.19
CA ASP A 287 -6.12 18.29 8.74
C ASP A 287 -4.75 17.72 8.37
N ILE A 288 -4.71 16.43 8.03
CA ILE A 288 -3.49 15.67 7.71
C ILE A 288 -3.76 14.68 6.58
N ALA A 289 -2.85 14.57 5.61
CA ALA A 289 -2.92 13.59 4.52
C ALA A 289 -1.70 12.66 4.50
N PHE A 290 -1.95 11.35 4.37
CA PHE A 290 -0.89 10.35 4.24
C PHE A 290 -0.70 9.93 2.79
N VAL A 291 0.45 10.31 2.22
CA VAL A 291 0.70 10.26 0.78
C VAL A 291 2.17 9.93 0.48
N ARG A 292 2.50 9.73 -0.80
CA ARG A 292 3.90 9.64 -1.25
C ARG A 292 4.60 10.99 -1.12
N GLY A 293 5.90 10.97 -0.88
CA GLY A 293 6.73 12.18 -0.75
C GLY A 293 6.64 13.16 -1.92
N ASP A 294 6.37 12.69 -3.13
CA ASP A 294 6.26 13.50 -4.35
C ASP A 294 4.84 14.09 -4.57
N THR A 295 3.80 13.54 -3.94
CA THR A 295 2.39 13.85 -4.23
C THR A 295 2.07 15.34 -4.20
N ALA A 296 2.45 16.05 -3.14
CA ALA A 296 2.14 17.47 -3.01
C ALA A 296 2.83 18.31 -4.10
N LEU A 297 4.06 17.96 -4.50
CA LEU A 297 4.75 18.64 -5.60
C LEU A 297 4.06 18.43 -6.94
N LEU A 298 3.52 17.23 -7.17
CA LEU A 298 2.86 16.88 -8.41
C LEU A 298 1.50 17.56 -8.55
N TYR A 299 0.73 17.66 -7.46
CA TYR A 299 -0.68 18.04 -7.49
C TYR A 299 -1.02 19.39 -6.83
N SER A 300 -0.05 20.14 -6.31
CA SER A 300 -0.29 21.54 -5.89
C SER A 300 -0.58 22.43 -7.09
N MET A 301 -1.01 23.68 -6.85
CA MET A 301 -1.31 24.66 -7.90
C MET A 301 -0.18 24.81 -8.94
N GLU A 302 1.08 24.80 -8.49
CA GLU A 302 2.27 24.91 -9.34
C GLU A 302 2.77 23.57 -9.91
N GLY A 303 2.11 22.46 -9.55
CA GLY A 303 2.54 21.12 -9.91
C GLY A 303 2.23 20.75 -11.37
N PRO A 304 3.02 19.86 -11.99
CA PRO A 304 2.81 19.43 -13.38
C PRO A 304 1.52 18.63 -13.61
N HIS A 305 0.92 18.09 -12.55
CA HIS A 305 -0.32 17.32 -12.59
C HIS A 305 -1.46 18.06 -11.87
N ASN A 306 -1.41 19.39 -11.83
CA ASN A 306 -2.47 20.19 -11.22
C ASN A 306 -3.84 19.87 -11.85
N GLN A 307 -4.86 19.94 -11.03
CA GLN A 307 -6.24 19.65 -11.38
C GLN A 307 -7.11 20.86 -11.04
N SER A 308 -8.39 20.82 -11.42
CA SER A 308 -9.35 21.87 -11.07
C SER A 308 -9.46 22.11 -9.55
N TRP A 309 -9.16 21.10 -8.73
CA TRP A 309 -9.16 21.18 -7.26
C TRP A 309 -7.81 21.62 -6.66
N SER A 310 -6.74 21.75 -7.44
CA SER A 310 -5.39 22.16 -6.99
C SER A 310 -5.31 23.65 -6.71
N THR A 311 -6.11 24.14 -5.76
CA THR A 311 -6.32 25.58 -5.49
C THR A 311 -5.29 26.20 -4.53
N LYS A 312 -4.41 25.39 -3.92
CA LYS A 312 -3.42 25.82 -2.92
C LYS A 312 -1.98 25.68 -3.43
N SER A 313 -1.11 26.59 -3.00
CA SER A 313 0.31 26.56 -3.34
C SER A 313 1.01 25.44 -2.60
N ILE A 314 2.06 24.88 -3.19
CA ILE A 314 2.95 23.95 -2.47
C ILE A 314 3.51 24.57 -1.18
N ARG A 315 3.65 25.90 -1.15
CA ARG A 315 4.15 26.65 0.02
C ARG A 315 3.17 26.64 1.19
N ASP A 316 1.91 26.32 0.96
CA ASP A 316 0.88 26.24 2.00
C ASP A 316 0.94 24.92 2.79
N PHE A 317 1.84 24.01 2.40
CA PHE A 317 1.97 22.69 3.00
C PHE A 317 3.38 22.42 3.54
N MET A 318 3.46 21.48 4.48
CA MET A 318 4.69 20.98 5.08
C MET A 318 4.62 19.46 5.23
N TYR A 319 5.77 18.78 5.19
CA TYR A 319 5.86 17.43 5.72
C TYR A 319 5.82 17.47 7.25
N LEU A 320 5.03 16.58 7.86
CA LEU A 320 5.03 16.34 9.30
C LEU A 320 5.95 15.16 9.63
N CYS A 321 6.94 15.38 10.50
CA CYS A 321 7.93 14.36 10.81
C CYS A 321 7.43 13.42 11.91
N PRO A 322 7.63 12.10 11.79
CA PRO A 322 7.14 11.15 12.79
C PRO A 322 7.76 11.36 14.18
N GLN A 323 9.01 11.85 14.22
CA GLN A 323 9.74 12.13 15.47
C GLN A 323 9.46 13.53 16.04
N GLY A 324 8.57 14.30 15.41
CA GLY A 324 8.26 15.68 15.77
C GLY A 324 8.91 16.70 14.86
N GLY A 325 8.23 17.85 14.75
CA GLY A 325 8.59 18.95 13.87
C GLY A 325 8.08 18.76 12.45
N CYS A 326 8.28 19.82 11.65
CA CYS A 326 7.89 19.85 10.26
C CYS A 326 9.05 20.20 9.35
N ARG A 327 8.96 19.79 8.09
CA ARG A 327 9.95 20.06 7.05
C ARG A 327 9.29 20.63 5.81
N GLU A 328 9.98 21.54 5.14
CA GLU A 328 9.51 22.07 3.87
C GLU A 328 9.45 21.00 2.78
N ILE A 329 8.44 21.13 1.91
CA ILE A 329 8.28 20.23 0.77
C ILE A 329 9.18 20.68 -0.37
N ASN A 330 10.27 19.95 -0.58
CA ASN A 330 11.29 20.26 -1.60
C ASN A 330 11.70 19.03 -2.44
N GLY A 331 10.93 17.95 -2.36
CA GLY A 331 11.16 16.72 -3.13
C GLY A 331 12.07 15.70 -2.44
N TYR A 332 12.59 16.05 -1.26
CA TYR A 332 13.37 15.13 -0.44
C TYR A 332 12.97 15.23 1.04
N PRO A 333 12.12 14.32 1.55
CA PRO A 333 11.70 14.34 2.95
C PRO A 333 12.84 14.00 3.93
N GLY A 334 13.91 13.35 3.46
CA GLY A 334 15.02 12.89 4.29
C GLY A 334 14.54 11.97 5.42
N SER A 335 14.89 12.26 6.67
CA SER A 335 14.43 11.48 7.83
C SER A 335 12.95 11.71 8.20
N CYS A 336 12.27 12.66 7.56
CA CYS A 336 10.88 13.03 7.83
C CYS A 336 9.91 12.10 7.08
N THR A 337 10.02 10.79 7.33
CA THR A 337 9.28 9.73 6.64
C THR A 337 8.83 8.65 7.62
N PHE A 338 7.61 8.12 7.43
CA PHE A 338 7.12 6.96 8.19
C PHE A 338 7.81 5.66 7.74
N GLY A 339 8.40 5.69 6.54
CA GLY A 339 9.29 4.66 6.03
C GLY A 339 9.20 4.52 4.52
N THR A 340 10.00 3.61 4.00
CA THR A 340 10.14 3.38 2.55
C THR A 340 9.22 2.25 2.10
N VAL A 341 8.35 2.56 1.13
CA VAL A 341 7.39 1.62 0.54
C VAL A 341 7.95 1.16 -0.80
N PRO A 342 8.00 -0.16 -1.09
CA PRO A 342 8.39 -0.64 -2.41
C PRO A 342 7.38 -0.16 -3.45
N ALA A 343 7.84 0.06 -4.68
CA ALA A 343 7.02 0.57 -5.76
C ALA A 343 5.76 -0.26 -5.99
N ASN A 344 4.77 0.36 -6.63
CA ASN A 344 3.60 -0.36 -7.11
C ASN A 344 4.03 -1.52 -7.99
N VAL A 345 3.30 -2.62 -7.86
CA VAL A 345 3.74 -3.92 -8.36
C VAL A 345 2.61 -4.60 -9.12
N ILE A 346 2.98 -5.13 -10.28
CA ILE A 346 2.12 -5.98 -11.10
C ILE A 346 2.08 -7.36 -10.45
N MET A 347 0.89 -7.70 -9.97
CA MET A 347 0.57 -8.98 -9.35
C MET A 347 -0.11 -9.86 -10.39
N ALA A 348 0.31 -11.11 -10.49
CA ALA A 348 -0.32 -12.13 -11.34
C ALA A 348 -0.62 -13.40 -10.53
N SER A 349 -1.53 -14.24 -11.04
CA SER A 349 -1.81 -15.55 -10.40
C SER A 349 -0.53 -16.38 -10.24
N ASN A 350 -0.37 -17.10 -9.13
CA ASN A 350 0.73 -18.05 -8.98
C ASN A 350 0.72 -19.14 -10.07
N SER A 351 -0.47 -19.52 -10.54
CA SER A 351 -0.68 -20.54 -11.58
C SER A 351 -0.51 -20.03 -13.01
N ILE A 352 -0.11 -18.76 -13.22
CA ILE A 352 0.12 -18.24 -14.57
C ILE A 352 1.18 -19.09 -15.32
N PRO A 353 0.91 -19.53 -16.56
CA PRO A 353 1.87 -20.30 -17.36
C PRO A 353 3.19 -19.54 -17.56
N SER A 354 4.32 -20.25 -17.54
CA SER A 354 5.65 -19.66 -17.67
C SER A 354 5.85 -18.92 -18.99
N THR A 355 5.31 -19.45 -20.09
CA THR A 355 5.35 -18.81 -21.43
C THR A 355 4.60 -17.47 -21.42
N LYS A 356 3.37 -17.48 -20.90
CA LYS A 356 2.54 -16.28 -20.74
C LYS A 356 3.22 -15.23 -19.87
N ARG A 357 3.78 -15.64 -18.72
CA ARG A 357 4.53 -14.75 -17.82
C ARG A 357 5.76 -14.15 -18.51
N LEU A 358 6.53 -14.96 -19.23
CA LEU A 358 7.73 -14.49 -19.90
C LEU A 358 7.40 -13.45 -20.97
N PHE A 359 6.35 -13.68 -21.75
CA PHE A 359 5.87 -12.73 -22.74
C PHE A 359 5.44 -11.40 -22.10
N ILE A 360 4.67 -11.45 -21.00
CA ILE A 360 4.28 -10.25 -20.24
C ILE A 360 5.54 -9.46 -19.82
N LEU A 361 6.54 -10.13 -19.24
CA LEU A 361 7.76 -9.48 -18.80
C LEU A 361 8.57 -8.90 -19.97
N GLN A 362 8.74 -9.64 -21.05
CA GLN A 362 9.46 -9.17 -22.23
C GLN A 362 8.81 -7.91 -22.82
N THR A 363 7.47 -7.91 -22.91
CA THR A 363 6.72 -6.77 -23.45
C THR A 363 6.79 -5.56 -22.51
N LEU A 364 6.50 -5.74 -21.23
CA LEU A 364 6.40 -4.63 -20.28
C LEU A 364 7.76 -4.03 -19.90
N THR A 365 8.84 -4.78 -19.96
CA THR A 365 10.19 -4.28 -19.65
C THR A 365 10.94 -3.75 -20.88
N ASN A 366 10.31 -3.73 -22.05
CA ASN A 366 10.88 -3.16 -23.27
C ASN A 366 10.81 -1.62 -23.24
N ALA A 367 11.91 -0.99 -22.80
CA ALA A 367 11.99 0.45 -22.54
C ALA A 367 11.57 1.35 -23.72
N THR A 368 11.88 0.97 -24.96
CA THR A 368 11.54 1.80 -26.14
C THR A 368 10.04 1.94 -26.36
N ARG A 369 9.28 0.89 -26.07
CA ARG A 369 7.82 0.86 -26.28
C ARG A 369 7.04 1.26 -25.05
N LEU A 370 7.58 0.97 -23.88
CA LEU A 370 6.99 1.41 -22.64
C LEU A 370 6.94 2.95 -22.56
N ASN A 371 7.96 3.65 -23.06
CA ASN A 371 7.89 5.12 -23.13
C ASN A 371 6.71 5.59 -23.99
N ASP A 372 6.55 5.05 -25.21
CA ASP A 372 5.42 5.39 -26.08
C ASP A 372 4.06 5.11 -25.38
N ALA A 373 3.96 4.01 -24.65
CA ALA A 373 2.76 3.61 -23.92
C ALA A 373 2.48 4.48 -22.67
N LEU A 374 3.52 4.86 -21.91
CA LEU A 374 3.41 5.76 -20.74
C LEU A 374 2.93 7.16 -21.14
N TYR A 375 3.30 7.64 -22.33
CA TYR A 375 2.86 8.94 -22.86
C TYR A 375 1.59 8.87 -23.73
N ALA A 376 1.01 7.68 -23.94
CA ALA A 376 -0.22 7.52 -24.71
C ALA A 376 -1.47 8.05 -23.98
N GLY A 377 -1.41 8.18 -22.65
CA GLY A 377 -2.50 8.69 -21.82
C GLY A 377 -2.78 10.19 -22.01
N LYS A 378 -4.06 10.55 -22.09
CA LYS A 378 -4.50 11.96 -22.20
C LYS A 378 -4.45 12.66 -20.84
N ASN A 379 -4.05 13.94 -20.86
CA ASN A 379 -4.26 14.95 -19.80
C ASN A 379 -3.45 14.81 -18.50
N GLY A 380 -2.35 14.05 -18.48
CA GLY A 380 -1.41 14.07 -17.35
C GLY A 380 -1.93 13.46 -16.05
N ALA A 381 -3.07 12.78 -16.05
CA ALA A 381 -3.50 11.94 -14.94
C ALA A 381 -3.35 10.47 -15.37
N SER A 382 -2.32 9.80 -14.84
CA SER A 382 -2.17 8.35 -14.97
C SER A 382 -2.79 7.69 -13.73
N TYR A 383 -3.81 6.88 -13.96
CA TYR A 383 -4.52 6.07 -12.97
C TYR A 383 -4.06 4.62 -13.01
N LEU A 384 -3.66 4.09 -14.18
CA LEU A 384 -3.21 2.71 -14.36
C LEU A 384 -1.85 2.42 -13.70
N LEU A 385 -0.91 3.34 -13.91
CA LEU A 385 0.42 3.34 -13.33
C LEU A 385 0.61 4.66 -12.56
N SER A 386 1.59 4.73 -11.68
CA SER A 386 1.92 6.02 -11.08
C SER A 386 2.34 7.03 -12.15
N PRO A 387 1.93 8.32 -12.07
CA PRO A 387 2.41 9.36 -12.98
C PRO A 387 3.93 9.58 -12.90
N SER A 388 4.58 9.12 -11.83
CA SER A 388 6.05 9.17 -11.67
C SER A 388 6.77 7.97 -12.31
N THR A 389 6.05 7.02 -12.90
CA THR A 389 6.63 5.80 -13.49
C THR A 389 7.46 6.14 -14.72
N GLN A 390 8.71 5.71 -14.75
CA GLN A 390 9.62 5.86 -15.88
C GLN A 390 9.91 4.55 -16.59
N GLU A 391 9.89 3.44 -15.86
CA GLU A 391 10.11 2.11 -16.41
C GLU A 391 9.38 1.05 -15.57
N LEU A 392 9.24 -0.15 -16.14
CA LEU A 392 8.82 -1.37 -15.45
C LEU A 392 9.98 -2.36 -15.48
N VAL A 393 10.27 -2.99 -14.35
CA VAL A 393 11.35 -3.99 -14.24
C VAL A 393 10.84 -5.27 -13.62
N ALA A 394 11.43 -6.41 -14.02
CA ALA A 394 11.04 -7.71 -13.49
C ALA A 394 11.43 -7.85 -12.01
N VAL A 395 10.48 -8.33 -11.20
CA VAL A 395 10.72 -8.64 -9.79
C VAL A 395 11.46 -9.98 -9.69
N LYS A 396 12.71 -9.92 -9.25
CA LYS A 396 13.60 -11.10 -9.11
C LYS A 396 13.50 -11.80 -7.74
N LYS A 397 12.73 -11.24 -6.81
CA LYS A 397 12.59 -11.73 -5.43
C LYS A 397 11.23 -12.42 -5.26
N LEU A 398 11.11 -13.28 -4.24
CA LEU A 398 9.80 -13.75 -3.79
C LEU A 398 8.95 -12.56 -3.33
N THR A 399 7.63 -12.62 -3.51
CA THR A 399 6.71 -11.51 -3.22
C THR A 399 6.89 -10.96 -1.80
N ARG A 400 6.94 -11.82 -0.77
CA ARG A 400 7.16 -11.38 0.61
C ARG A 400 8.50 -10.65 0.80
N SER A 401 9.55 -11.13 0.14
CA SER A 401 10.89 -10.51 0.18
C SER A 401 10.97 -9.21 -0.63
N TYR A 402 10.20 -9.08 -1.71
CA TYR A 402 10.03 -7.83 -2.46
C TYR A 402 9.33 -6.77 -1.59
N LEU A 403 8.22 -7.16 -0.96
CA LEU A 403 7.42 -6.28 -0.12
C LEU A 403 8.14 -5.83 1.17
N GLY A 404 9.11 -6.62 1.66
CA GLY A 404 10.03 -6.23 2.73
C GLY A 404 9.30 -5.77 4.00
N LYS A 405 9.65 -4.57 4.51
CA LYS A 405 9.04 -4.00 5.72
C LYS A 405 7.53 -3.80 5.56
N SER A 406 7.05 -3.46 4.36
CA SER A 406 5.62 -3.32 4.10
C SER A 406 4.87 -4.64 4.28
N ALA A 407 5.49 -5.80 3.98
CA ALA A 407 4.88 -7.09 4.31
C ALA A 407 4.76 -7.31 5.82
N SER A 408 5.81 -6.99 6.58
CA SER A 408 5.81 -7.14 8.05
C SER A 408 4.76 -6.24 8.72
N ILE A 409 4.62 -5.00 8.26
CA ILE A 409 3.61 -4.07 8.78
C ILE A 409 2.20 -4.57 8.44
N SER A 410 1.95 -4.91 7.17
CA SER A 410 0.65 -5.45 6.74
C SER A 410 0.30 -6.74 7.49
N GLN A 411 1.28 -7.60 7.78
CA GLN A 411 1.11 -8.79 8.60
C GLN A 411 0.63 -8.44 10.00
N SER A 412 1.32 -7.53 10.69
CA SER A 412 0.99 -7.12 12.06
C SER A 412 -0.42 -6.53 12.17
N ILE A 413 -0.87 -5.80 11.15
CA ILE A 413 -2.23 -5.25 11.09
C ILE A 413 -3.26 -6.37 10.89
N GLN A 414 -3.05 -7.23 9.89
CA GLN A 414 -4.00 -8.29 9.58
C GLN A 414 -4.16 -9.34 10.68
N GLU A 415 -3.10 -9.66 11.43
CA GLU A 415 -3.14 -10.62 12.55
C GLU A 415 -4.07 -10.15 13.67
N VAL A 416 -4.03 -8.86 14.02
CA VAL A 416 -4.92 -8.30 15.04
C VAL A 416 -6.37 -8.27 14.54
N ASN A 417 -6.59 -7.92 13.27
CA ASN A 417 -7.91 -7.92 12.66
C ASN A 417 -8.56 -9.32 12.65
N LYS A 418 -7.78 -10.38 12.38
CA LYS A 418 -8.26 -11.77 12.40
C LYS A 418 -8.60 -12.27 13.80
N THR A 419 -7.84 -11.87 14.81
CA THR A 419 -8.05 -12.31 16.21
C THR A 419 -9.40 -11.83 16.74
N GLN A 420 -9.87 -10.66 16.31
CA GLN A 420 -11.19 -10.15 16.68
C GLN A 420 -12.35 -10.64 15.78
N ALA A 421 -12.06 -11.09 14.55
CA ALA A 421 -13.09 -11.66 13.66
C ALA A 421 -13.58 -13.06 14.08
N ASN A 422 -12.86 -13.75 14.98
CA ASN A 422 -13.25 -15.04 15.58
C ASN A 422 -13.42 -14.95 17.11
N PRO A 423 -14.54 -14.45 17.65
CA PRO A 423 -14.83 -14.52 19.09
C PRO A 423 -15.34 -15.89 19.57
N SER A 424 -15.37 -16.94 18.73
CA SER A 424 -16.01 -18.21 19.09
C SER A 424 -15.15 -19.43 18.80
N THR A 425 -14.21 -19.73 19.71
CA THR A 425 -13.90 -21.08 20.27
C THR A 425 -12.63 -21.01 21.14
N GLN A 426 -12.73 -20.35 22.29
CA GLN A 426 -11.95 -20.74 23.46
C GLN A 426 -12.92 -20.94 24.63
N ASN A 427 -13.24 -22.21 24.86
CA ASN A 427 -13.74 -22.82 26.09
C ASN A 427 -14.43 -21.89 27.10
N ALA A 428 -15.74 -21.74 26.96
CA ALA A 428 -16.63 -21.51 28.09
C ALA A 428 -17.12 -22.86 28.65
N GLU A 429 -16.19 -23.70 29.11
CA GLU A 429 -16.49 -24.77 30.05
C GLU A 429 -15.40 -24.76 31.13
N SER A 430 -15.85 -24.70 32.39
CA SER A 430 -15.10 -24.61 33.65
C SER A 430 -14.55 -23.22 34.07
N ALA A 431 -15.43 -22.25 34.35
CA ALA A 431 -15.14 -21.21 35.36
C ALA A 431 -16.39 -20.63 36.06
N ILE A 432 -17.59 -21.19 35.86
CA ILE A 432 -18.81 -20.77 36.58
C ILE A 432 -19.15 -21.81 37.65
N ALA A 433 -18.26 -21.97 38.62
CA ALA A 433 -18.53 -22.72 39.85
C ALA A 433 -17.52 -22.37 40.96
N SER A 434 -17.25 -21.09 41.23
CA SER A 434 -16.56 -20.72 42.49
C SER A 434 -16.76 -19.29 43.00
N SER A 435 -17.43 -18.39 42.27
CA SER A 435 -17.55 -16.99 42.68
C SER A 435 -18.80 -16.67 43.52
N TYR A 436 -19.80 -17.56 43.60
CA TYR A 436 -21.03 -17.31 44.37
C TYR A 436 -20.93 -17.69 45.86
N SER A 437 -19.86 -18.33 46.32
CA SER A 437 -19.66 -18.67 47.75
C SER A 437 -18.82 -17.65 48.53
N CYS A 438 -18.07 -16.78 47.87
CA CYS A 438 -17.21 -15.79 48.54
C CYS A 438 -17.91 -14.47 48.89
N LEU A 439 -18.96 -14.06 48.16
CA LEU A 439 -19.67 -12.80 48.47
C LEU A 439 -20.63 -12.94 49.66
N HIS A 440 -21.16 -14.14 49.94
CA HIS A 440 -22.08 -14.34 51.07
C HIS A 440 -21.34 -14.43 52.42
N ASN A 441 -20.12 -14.96 52.46
CA ASN A 441 -19.36 -15.05 53.71
C ASN A 441 -18.78 -13.72 54.17
N MET A 442 -18.45 -12.79 53.26
CA MET A 442 -17.95 -11.48 53.66
C MET A 442 -19.05 -10.58 54.23
N ALA A 443 -20.27 -10.63 53.68
CA ALA A 443 -21.39 -9.84 54.18
C ALA A 443 -21.87 -10.29 55.58
N VAL A 444 -21.84 -11.59 55.87
CA VAL A 444 -22.24 -12.14 57.18
C VAL A 444 -21.20 -11.82 58.26
N ILE A 445 -19.91 -11.81 57.94
CA ILE A 445 -18.84 -11.49 58.90
C ILE A 445 -18.86 -10.00 59.25
N THR A 446 -19.15 -9.10 58.31
CA THR A 446 -19.27 -7.66 58.61
C THR A 446 -20.51 -7.35 59.44
N PHE A 447 -21.62 -8.07 59.24
CA PHE A 447 -22.85 -7.86 60.01
C PHE A 447 -22.74 -8.36 61.47
N ILE A 448 -21.98 -9.44 61.72
CA ILE A 448 -21.73 -9.95 63.08
C ILE A 448 -20.80 -9.03 63.87
N LEU A 449 -19.76 -8.47 63.24
CA LEU A 449 -18.84 -7.54 63.91
C LEU A 449 -19.49 -6.21 64.30
N VAL A 450 -20.40 -5.70 63.46
CA VAL A 450 -21.15 -4.48 63.76
C VAL A 450 -22.19 -4.71 64.86
N LEU A 451 -22.80 -5.89 64.95
CA LEU A 451 -23.72 -6.22 66.05
C LEU A 451 -23.00 -6.41 67.40
N THR A 452 -21.77 -6.94 67.41
CA THR A 452 -21.00 -7.11 68.66
C THR A 452 -20.50 -5.79 69.24
N GLU A 453 -20.19 -4.80 68.40
CA GLU A 453 -19.83 -3.44 68.83
C GLU A 453 -21.05 -2.68 69.39
N LEU A 454 -22.25 -2.90 68.83
CA LEU A 454 -23.48 -2.23 69.27
C LEU A 454 -24.01 -2.78 70.61
N ILE A 455 -23.72 -4.03 70.95
CA ILE A 455 -24.11 -4.66 72.22
C ILE A 455 -23.13 -4.32 73.36
N LEU A 456 -21.90 -3.89 73.06
CA LEU A 456 -20.93 -3.48 74.08
C LEU A 456 -21.08 -2.01 74.54
N HIS A 457 -21.96 -1.23 73.91
CA HIS A 457 -22.20 0.19 74.22
C HIS A 457 -23.65 0.49 74.67
N LEU A 458 -24.38 -0.53 75.12
CA LEU A 458 -25.70 -0.41 75.77
C LEU A 458 -25.69 -0.95 77.20
#